data_AF-A0A4R3N0N1-F1
#
_entry.id   AF-A0A4R3N0N1-F1
#
_cell.length_a   1.000
_cell.length_b   1.000
_cell.length_c   1.000
_cell.angle_alpha   90.00
_cell.angle_beta   90.00
_cell.angle_gamma   90.00
#
_symmetry.space_group_name_H-M   'P 1'
#
loop_
_entity.id
_entity.type
_entity.pdbx_description
1 polymer ?
#
loop_
_entity_poly.entity_id
_entity_poly.type
_entity_poly.pdbx_seq_one_letter_code
_entity_poly.pdbx_strand_id
1 'polypeptide(L)'
;MNLFFQAFAAEDVAAMERDQSLVNEWIEGEARCLLSTDIGTAWDILNRLLAGAGIRSNRFFDDVLSNGCEVVDPALVQGHAERLSNWTHAQLLDGLHNLSGADELYHLEYFQDEEQDLLDEFDKLVAFYREAAAQGLAVLHYAA
;
A
#
# COMPACT_ATOMS: atom_id res chain seq x y z
N MET A 1 -10.31 9.67 -1.83
CA MET A 1 -9.40 8.94 -2.73
C MET A 1 -8.82 7.81 -1.93
N ASN A 2 -9.02 6.58 -2.41
CA ASN A 2 -8.57 5.37 -1.73
C ASN A 2 -7.24 4.91 -2.31
N LEU A 3 -6.44 4.21 -1.52
CA LEU A 3 -5.21 3.57 -2.01
C LEU A 3 -5.38 2.06 -2.07
N PHE A 4 -5.23 1.51 -3.27
CA PHE A 4 -5.39 0.10 -3.59
C PHE A 4 -4.02 -0.56 -3.78
N PHE A 5 -3.94 -1.85 -3.46
CA PHE A 5 -2.76 -2.69 -3.61
C PHE A 5 -3.15 -3.97 -4.33
N GLN A 6 -2.36 -4.36 -5.33
CA GLN A 6 -2.50 -5.63 -6.02
C GLN A 6 -1.13 -6.29 -6.19
N ALA A 7 -1.04 -7.58 -5.92
CA ALA A 7 0.19 -8.36 -6.02
C ALA A 7 0.16 -9.27 -7.26
N PHE A 8 1.29 -9.31 -7.94
CA PHE A 8 1.50 -10.05 -9.19
C PHE A 8 2.78 -10.86 -9.13
N ALA A 9 2.88 -11.89 -9.97
CA ALA A 9 4.14 -12.57 -10.19
C ALA A 9 5.18 -11.60 -10.78
N ALA A 10 6.46 -11.79 -10.44
CA ALA A 10 7.52 -10.90 -10.93
C ALA A 10 7.63 -10.87 -12.47
N GLU A 11 7.30 -11.97 -13.13
CA GLU A 11 7.25 -12.07 -14.59
C GLU A 11 6.11 -11.26 -15.23
N ASP A 12 4.97 -11.15 -14.54
CA ASP A 12 3.84 -10.33 -14.98
C ASP A 12 4.20 -8.84 -14.87
N VAL A 13 4.82 -8.42 -13.76
CA VAL A 13 5.30 -7.02 -13.62
C VAL A 13 6.39 -6.70 -14.64
N ALA A 14 7.30 -7.64 -14.93
CA ALA A 14 8.29 -7.45 -16.00
C ALA A 14 7.65 -7.37 -17.40
N ALA A 15 6.48 -7.96 -17.61
CA ALA A 15 5.72 -7.77 -18.84
C ALA A 15 5.10 -6.37 -18.88
N MET A 16 4.49 -5.90 -17.78
CA MET A 16 3.95 -4.54 -17.64
C MET A 16 5.03 -3.46 -17.84
N GLU A 17 6.27 -3.70 -17.41
CA GLU A 17 7.38 -2.77 -17.67
C GLU A 17 7.70 -2.61 -19.15
N ARG A 18 7.56 -3.70 -19.93
CA ARG A 18 7.80 -3.68 -21.38
C ARG A 18 6.62 -3.09 -22.14
N ASP A 19 5.43 -3.25 -21.61
CA ASP A 19 4.17 -2.76 -22.16
C ASP A 19 3.23 -2.34 -21.03
N GLN A 20 3.29 -1.05 -20.68
CA GLN A 20 2.52 -0.50 -19.57
C GLN A 20 1.00 -0.51 -19.85
N SER A 21 0.57 -0.66 -21.10
CA SER A 21 -0.86 -0.77 -21.42
C SER A 21 -1.53 -1.99 -20.77
N LEU A 22 -0.74 -3.01 -20.43
CA LEU A 22 -1.17 -4.21 -19.71
C LEU A 22 -1.62 -3.93 -18.28
N VAL A 23 -1.14 -2.83 -17.66
CA VAL A 23 -1.46 -2.50 -16.26
C VAL A 23 -2.97 -2.30 -16.09
N ASN A 24 -3.60 -1.50 -16.95
CA ASN A 24 -5.04 -1.22 -16.86
C ASN A 24 -5.85 -2.50 -17.06
N GLU A 25 -5.50 -3.28 -18.08
CA GLU A 25 -6.20 -4.53 -18.40
C GLU A 25 -6.13 -5.54 -17.24
N TRP A 26 -4.96 -5.71 -16.62
CA TRP A 26 -4.74 -6.76 -15.62
C TRP A 26 -5.20 -6.35 -14.22
N ILE A 27 -5.19 -5.06 -13.91
CA ILE A 27 -5.79 -4.52 -12.68
C ILE A 27 -7.32 -4.68 -12.71
N GLU A 28 -7.96 -4.41 -13.85
CA GLU A 28 -9.42 -4.52 -14.01
C GLU A 28 -9.89 -5.98 -14.18
N GLY A 29 -9.09 -6.81 -14.85
CA GLY A 29 -9.47 -8.17 -15.24
C GLY A 29 -9.36 -9.24 -14.15
N GLU A 30 -8.71 -8.94 -13.03
CA GLU A 30 -8.45 -9.79 -11.84
C GLU A 30 -7.75 -11.15 -12.08
N ALA A 31 -7.73 -11.70 -13.30
CA ALA A 31 -7.28 -13.06 -13.58
C ALA A 31 -5.78 -13.32 -13.33
N ARG A 32 -4.97 -12.25 -13.28
CA ARG A 32 -3.53 -12.28 -13.00
C ARG A 32 -3.18 -11.80 -11.59
N CYS A 33 -4.12 -11.13 -10.93
CA CYS A 33 -3.95 -10.63 -9.58
C CYS A 33 -3.98 -11.81 -8.61
N LEU A 34 -2.93 -11.95 -7.80
CA LEU A 34 -2.81 -13.06 -6.85
C LEU A 34 -3.31 -12.67 -5.46
N LEU A 35 -3.13 -11.41 -5.08
CA LEU A 35 -3.61 -10.83 -3.83
C LEU A 35 -4.05 -9.40 -4.10
N SER A 36 -5.12 -8.96 -3.44
CA SER A 36 -5.52 -7.56 -3.46
C SER A 36 -5.97 -7.10 -2.07
N THR A 37 -5.76 -5.82 -1.80
CA THR A 37 -6.32 -5.13 -0.64
C THR A 37 -6.43 -3.64 -0.93
N ASP A 38 -7.09 -2.91 -0.06
CA ASP A 38 -7.08 -1.46 -0.03
C ASP A 38 -7.00 -1.01 1.43
N ILE A 39 -6.42 0.17 1.63
CA ILE A 39 -6.35 0.81 2.96
C ILE A 39 -7.27 2.03 3.03
N GLY A 40 -8.31 2.04 2.19
CA GLY A 40 -9.24 3.15 2.04
C GLY A 40 -8.53 4.50 2.00
N THR A 41 -9.01 5.41 2.85
CA THR A 41 -8.49 6.77 2.99
C THR A 41 -7.39 6.92 4.05
N ALA A 42 -6.97 5.83 4.71
CA ALA A 42 -5.97 5.86 5.77
C ALA A 42 -4.53 6.05 5.25
N TRP A 43 -4.32 6.02 3.93
CA TRP A 43 -3.01 5.99 3.30
C TRP A 43 -2.08 7.12 3.74
N ASP A 44 -2.58 8.34 3.92
CA ASP A 44 -1.74 9.50 4.22
C ASP A 44 -1.22 9.44 5.67
N ILE A 45 -2.12 9.11 6.60
CA ILE A 45 -1.80 8.91 8.01
C ILE A 45 -0.85 7.72 8.17
N LEU A 46 -1.15 6.57 7.54
CA LEU A 46 -0.29 5.39 7.58
C LEU A 46 1.08 5.67 6.97
N ASN A 47 1.17 6.39 5.84
CA ASN A 47 2.45 6.80 5.26
C ASN A 47 3.28 7.63 6.24
N ARG A 48 2.63 8.60 6.91
CA ARG A 48 3.27 9.48 7.88
C ARG A 48 3.78 8.73 9.11
N LEU A 49 2.96 7.86 9.68
CA LEU A 49 3.27 7.09 10.90
C LEU A 49 4.33 6.03 10.63
N LEU A 50 4.17 5.27 9.55
CA LEU A 50 5.04 4.13 9.21
C LEU A 50 6.33 4.55 8.49
N ALA A 51 6.59 5.85 8.37
CA ALA A 51 7.71 6.42 7.61
C ALA A 51 7.81 5.88 6.16
N GLY A 52 6.65 5.56 5.56
CA GLY A 52 6.52 4.98 4.23
C GLY A 52 6.76 3.47 4.12
N ALA A 53 6.84 2.73 5.24
CA ALA A 53 6.75 1.26 5.16
C ALA A 53 5.38 0.85 4.60
N GLY A 54 5.38 -0.04 3.61
CA GLY A 54 4.20 -0.46 2.85
C GLY A 54 3.76 0.50 1.73
N ILE A 55 4.34 1.70 1.62
CA ILE A 55 3.90 2.74 0.66
C ILE A 55 5.03 3.25 -0.25
N ARG A 56 6.30 3.16 0.18
CA ARG A 56 7.42 3.51 -0.72
C ARG A 56 7.57 2.48 -1.82
N SER A 57 7.89 2.94 -3.02
CA SER A 57 8.07 2.14 -4.21
C SER A 57 9.49 2.16 -4.74
N ASN A 58 9.77 1.26 -5.69
CA ASN A 58 11.01 1.26 -6.46
C ASN A 58 10.94 2.21 -7.66
N ARG A 59 9.75 2.34 -8.24
CA ARG A 59 9.48 3.05 -9.49
C ARG A 59 7.99 3.36 -9.62
N PHE A 60 7.69 4.19 -10.61
CA PHE A 60 6.35 4.66 -10.94
C PHE A 60 6.08 4.44 -12.43
N PHE A 61 4.88 3.98 -12.76
CA PHE A 61 4.32 3.96 -14.11
C PHE A 61 3.35 5.14 -14.24
N ASP A 62 3.63 6.06 -15.17
CA ASP A 62 2.95 7.35 -15.30
C ASP A 62 1.79 7.33 -16.31
N ASP A 63 1.93 6.59 -17.42
CA ASP A 63 0.94 6.49 -18.50
C ASP A 63 -0.08 5.35 -18.29
N VAL A 64 -0.43 5.06 -17.04
CA VAL A 64 -1.39 4.01 -16.67
C VAL A 64 -2.35 4.51 -15.58
N LEU A 65 -3.58 4.00 -15.57
CA LEU A 65 -4.64 4.48 -14.69
C LEU A 65 -4.83 6.01 -14.81
N SER A 66 -5.73 6.60 -14.02
CA SER A 66 -5.92 8.07 -14.05
C SER A 66 -4.79 8.83 -13.36
N ASN A 67 -4.06 8.19 -12.44
CA ASN A 67 -3.06 8.81 -11.56
C ASN A 67 -1.70 8.10 -11.58
N GLY A 68 -1.47 7.15 -12.49
CA GLY A 68 -0.31 6.27 -12.44
C GLY A 68 -0.43 5.17 -11.39
N CYS A 69 0.60 4.32 -11.34
CA CYS A 69 0.77 3.36 -10.25
C CYS A 69 2.23 3.25 -9.82
N GLU A 70 2.41 2.97 -8.55
CA GLU A 70 3.69 2.73 -7.91
C GLU A 70 4.00 1.24 -7.93
N VAL A 71 5.25 0.87 -8.16
CA VAL A 71 5.68 -0.53 -8.29
C VAL A 71 6.74 -0.86 -7.25
N VAL A 72 6.50 -1.95 -6.53
CA VAL A 72 7.34 -2.48 -5.46
C VAL A 72 7.84 -3.86 -5.87
N ASP A 73 9.15 -4.00 -6.02
CA ASP A 73 9.79 -5.27 -6.38
C ASP A 73 9.75 -6.26 -5.23
N PRO A 74 9.85 -7.58 -5.49
CA PRO A 74 9.79 -8.60 -4.44
C PRO A 74 10.78 -8.38 -3.29
N ALA A 75 11.97 -7.85 -3.59
CA ALA A 75 12.96 -7.52 -2.56
C ALA A 75 12.50 -6.39 -1.63
N LEU A 76 11.85 -5.35 -2.17
CA LEU A 76 11.31 -4.27 -1.35
C LEU A 76 10.01 -4.69 -0.63
N VAL A 77 9.20 -5.56 -1.24
CA VAL A 77 8.04 -6.21 -0.59
C VAL A 77 8.49 -6.95 0.68
N GLN A 78 9.57 -7.73 0.63
CA GLN A 78 10.15 -8.37 1.82
C GLN A 78 10.57 -7.35 2.89
N GLY A 79 11.26 -6.27 2.48
CA GLY A 79 11.66 -5.21 3.40
C GLY A 79 10.47 -4.46 4.02
N HIS A 80 9.36 -4.32 3.29
CA HIS A 80 8.12 -3.77 3.84
C HIS A 80 7.48 -4.72 4.83
N ALA A 81 7.34 -6.01 4.51
CA ALA A 81 6.78 -7.00 5.41
C ALA A 81 7.55 -7.08 6.74
N GLU A 82 8.89 -7.09 6.70
CA GLU A 82 9.73 -7.08 7.89
C GLU A 82 9.51 -5.80 8.72
N ARG A 83 9.56 -4.63 8.09
CA ARG A 83 9.34 -3.35 8.80
C ARG A 83 7.96 -3.28 9.44
N LEU A 84 6.91 -3.64 8.69
CA LEU A 84 5.53 -3.65 9.19
C LEU A 84 5.36 -4.62 10.36
N SER A 85 6.02 -5.79 10.34
CA SER A 85 5.95 -6.75 11.44
C SER A 85 6.54 -6.28 12.77
N ASN A 86 7.34 -5.20 12.75
CA ASN A 86 7.92 -4.61 13.95
C ASN A 86 7.03 -3.52 14.58
N TRP A 87 5.90 -3.18 13.95
CA TRP A 87 4.93 -2.24 14.48
C TRP A 87 3.86 -2.94 15.32
N THR A 88 3.35 -2.22 16.29
CA THR A 88 2.24 -2.63 17.15
C THR A 88 1.13 -1.58 17.10
N HIS A 89 -0.10 -1.98 17.40
CA HIS A 89 -1.24 -1.05 17.51
C HIS A 89 -0.96 0.08 18.50
N ALA A 90 -0.35 -0.22 19.66
CA ALA A 90 0.00 0.78 20.66
C ALA A 90 0.96 1.86 20.10
N GLN A 91 1.99 1.47 19.34
CA GLN A 91 2.89 2.44 18.70
C GLN A 91 2.18 3.26 17.62
N LEU A 92 1.23 2.66 16.90
CA LEU A 92 0.45 3.36 15.88
C LEU A 92 -0.44 4.43 16.52
N LEU A 93 -1.17 4.08 17.59
CA LEU A 93 -2.04 4.99 18.33
C LEU A 93 -1.25 6.08 19.05
N ASP A 94 -0.16 5.73 19.72
CA ASP A 94 0.75 6.72 20.31
C ASP A 94 1.24 7.71 19.24
N GLY A 95 1.56 7.22 18.05
CA GLY A 95 1.93 8.06 16.91
C GLY A 95 0.79 8.98 16.47
N LEU A 96 -0.42 8.44 16.31
CA LEU A 96 -1.62 9.17 15.89
C LEU A 96 -1.99 10.29 16.87
N HIS A 97 -1.91 10.04 18.18
CA HIS A 97 -2.21 11.03 19.22
C HIS A 97 -1.20 12.17 19.27
N ASN A 98 0.01 11.93 18.75
CA ASN A 98 1.05 12.96 18.65
C ASN A 98 0.96 13.78 17.35
N LEU A 99 0.08 13.42 16.41
CA LEU A 99 -0.21 14.22 15.23
C LEU A 99 -1.12 15.39 15.58
N SER A 100 -0.90 16.51 14.93
CA SER A 100 -1.65 17.75 15.13
C SER A 100 -2.39 18.15 13.85
N GLY A 101 -3.47 18.93 13.99
CA GLY A 101 -4.17 19.48 12.82
C GLY A 101 -3.30 20.37 11.91
N ALA A 102 -2.11 20.79 12.36
CA ALA A 102 -1.14 21.51 11.53
C ALA A 102 -0.38 20.59 10.54
N ASP A 103 -0.48 19.27 10.69
CA ASP A 103 0.15 18.31 9.77
C ASP A 103 -0.62 18.17 8.44
N GLU A 104 -1.82 18.78 8.31
CA GLU A 104 -2.67 18.81 7.10
C GLU A 104 -2.92 17.42 6.46
N LEU A 105 -2.93 16.36 7.26
CA LEU A 105 -3.08 14.98 6.79
C LEU A 105 -4.53 14.65 6.43
N TYR A 106 -4.69 13.87 5.36
CA TYR A 106 -6.00 13.45 4.87
C TYR A 106 -6.78 12.65 5.93
N HIS A 107 -7.97 13.14 6.29
CA HIS A 107 -8.87 12.57 7.31
C HIS A 107 -8.29 12.39 8.72
N LEU A 108 -7.31 13.22 9.12
CA LEU A 108 -6.72 13.12 10.46
C LEU A 108 -7.75 13.14 11.59
N GLU A 109 -8.66 14.11 11.60
CA GLU A 109 -9.68 14.24 12.64
C GLU A 109 -10.57 13.00 12.74
N TYR A 110 -10.96 12.43 11.58
CA TYR A 110 -11.76 11.21 11.54
C TYR A 110 -11.06 10.04 12.22
N PHE A 111 -9.80 9.77 11.88
CA PHE A 111 -9.08 8.63 12.44
C PHE A 111 -8.65 8.84 13.89
N GLN A 112 -8.53 10.09 14.36
CA GLN A 112 -8.37 10.40 15.78
C GLN A 112 -9.65 10.09 16.59
N ASP A 113 -10.83 10.25 15.98
CA ASP A 113 -12.11 9.88 16.61
C ASP A 113 -12.41 8.38 16.46
N GLU A 114 -12.07 7.78 15.32
CA GLU A 114 -12.36 6.39 14.93
C GLU A 114 -11.05 5.57 14.80
N GLU A 115 -10.31 5.48 15.91
CA GLU A 115 -8.99 4.81 15.95
C GLU A 115 -9.01 3.36 15.45
N GLN A 116 -10.10 2.64 15.72
CA GLN A 116 -10.24 1.24 15.33
C GLN A 116 -10.21 1.07 13.81
N ASP A 117 -10.78 2.01 13.06
CA ASP A 117 -10.77 1.95 11.60
C ASP A 117 -9.34 2.06 11.07
N LEU A 118 -8.49 2.92 11.67
CA LEU A 118 -7.08 3.01 11.30
C LEU A 118 -6.34 1.70 11.58
N LEU A 119 -6.62 1.06 12.72
CA LEU A 119 -6.01 -0.22 13.09
C LEU A 119 -6.43 -1.33 12.12
N ASP A 120 -7.70 -1.37 11.71
CA ASP A 120 -8.19 -2.34 10.74
C ASP A 120 -7.51 -2.17 9.38
N GLU A 121 -7.35 -0.93 8.90
CA GLU A 121 -6.60 -0.65 7.66
C GLU A 121 -5.11 -1.00 7.77
N PHE A 122 -4.49 -0.74 8.92
CA PHE A 122 -3.13 -1.16 9.20
C PHE A 122 -2.99 -2.70 9.16
N ASP A 123 -3.90 -3.43 9.79
CA ASP A 123 -3.86 -4.90 9.84
C ASP A 123 -4.05 -5.53 8.45
N LYS A 124 -4.92 -4.96 7.61
CA LYS A 124 -5.03 -5.34 6.18
C LYS A 124 -3.69 -5.19 5.46
N LEU A 125 -3.02 -4.05 5.62
CA LEU A 125 -1.72 -3.77 5.00
C LEU A 125 -0.65 -4.76 5.45
N VAL A 126 -0.57 -5.03 6.76
CA VAL A 126 0.38 -6.00 7.33
C VAL A 126 0.10 -7.41 6.79
N ALA A 127 -1.15 -7.85 6.80
CA ALA A 127 -1.53 -9.16 6.31
C ALA A 127 -1.18 -9.33 4.82
N PHE A 128 -1.50 -8.33 4.00
CA PHE A 128 -1.19 -8.31 2.57
C PHE A 128 0.32 -8.42 2.30
N TYR A 129 1.13 -7.55 2.91
CA TYR A 129 2.58 -7.56 2.67
C TYR A 129 3.25 -8.83 3.19
N ARG A 130 2.78 -9.38 4.32
CA ARG A 130 3.26 -10.67 4.83
C ARG A 130 3.02 -11.79 3.82
N GLU A 131 1.83 -11.85 3.23
CA GLU A 131 1.47 -12.90 2.27
C GLU A 131 2.19 -12.72 0.93
N ALA A 132 2.26 -11.49 0.41
CA ALA A 132 3.00 -11.16 -0.80
C ALA A 132 4.49 -11.50 -0.66
N ALA A 133 5.10 -11.19 0.49
CA ALA A 133 6.50 -11.51 0.77
C ALA A 133 6.74 -13.02 0.86
N ALA A 134 5.84 -13.77 1.49
CA ALA A 134 5.94 -15.23 1.60
C ALA A 134 5.89 -15.94 0.24
N GLN A 135 5.21 -15.33 -0.73
CA GLN A 135 5.09 -15.84 -2.10
C GLN A 135 6.12 -15.24 -3.07
N GLY A 136 6.94 -14.27 -2.63
CA GLY A 136 7.94 -13.62 -3.49
C GLY A 136 7.32 -12.75 -4.60
N LEU A 137 6.16 -12.14 -4.33
CA LEU A 137 5.41 -11.34 -5.30
C LEU A 137 5.92 -9.90 -5.38
N ALA A 138 5.63 -9.25 -6.51
CA ALA A 138 5.74 -7.81 -6.67
C ALA A 138 4.37 -7.16 -6.39
N VAL A 139 4.36 -5.89 -5.99
CA VAL A 139 3.14 -5.15 -5.66
C VAL A 139 3.03 -3.91 -6.52
N LEU A 140 1.85 -3.67 -7.08
CA LEU A 140 1.44 -2.39 -7.63
C LEU A 140 0.50 -1.72 -6.61
N HIS A 141 0.68 -0.43 -6.36
CA HIS A 141 -0.29 0.35 -5.60
C HIS A 141 -0.63 1.67 -6.29
N TYR A 142 -1.89 2.07 -6.20
CA TYR A 142 -2.42 3.19 -6.98
C TYR A 142 -3.60 3.84 -6.28
N ALA A 143 -3.78 5.13 -6.52
CA ALA A 143 -4.84 5.92 -5.92
C ALA A 143 -6.01 6.07 -6.90
N ALA A 144 -7.23 5.72 -6.46
CA ALA A 144 -8.47 5.80 -7.25
C ALA A 144 -9.70 6.21 -6.42
#